data_AF-A0A6M0AV71-F1
#
_entry.id   AF-A0A6M0AV71-F1
#
_cell.length_a   1.000
_cell.length_b   1.000
_cell.length_c   1.000
_cell.angle_alpha   90.00
_cell.angle_beta   90.00
_cell.angle_gamma   90.00
#
_symmetry.space_group_name_H-M   'P 1'
#
loop_
_entity.id
_entity.type
_entity.pdbx_description
1 polymer ?
#
loop_
_entity_poly.entity_id
_entity_poly.type
_entity_poly.pdbx_seq_one_letter_code
_entity_poly.pdbx_strand_id
1 'polypeptide(L)' 'EYQTMLDFFVKSPYLLARRVLPSMKARRRGRIINIGTELLARGVPHTSAYATAKAGQHGWTRSMAVELAPHGITI' A
#
# COMPACT_ATOMS: atom_id res chain seq x y z
N GLU A 1 -8.94 5.13 -16.94
CA GLU A 1 -8.93 3.87 -16.17
C GLU A 1 -7.66 3.70 -15.32
N TYR A 2 -6.46 3.62 -15.92
CA TYR A 2 -5.19 3.45 -15.17
C TYR A 2 -4.98 4.47 -14.06
N GLN A 3 -5.15 5.76 -14.37
CA GLN A 3 -4.99 6.83 -13.37
C GLN A 3 -5.95 6.63 -12.19
N THR A 4 -7.22 6.32 -12.45
CA THR A 4 -8.22 6.03 -11.43
C THR A 4 -7.83 4.83 -10.55
N MET A 5 -7.31 3.75 -11.16
CA MET A 5 -6.84 2.58 -10.41
C MET A 5 -5.64 2.91 -9.53
N LEU A 6 -4.68 3.71 -10.03
CA LEU A 6 -3.52 4.17 -9.26
C LEU A 6 -3.92 5.10 -8.11
N ASP A 7 -4.82 6.04 -8.38
CA ASP A 7 -5.36 6.93 -7.35
C ASP A 7 -6.04 6.12 -6.25
N PHE A 8 -6.84 5.11 -6.61
CA PHE A 8 -7.57 4.30 -5.64
C PHE A 8 -6.68 3.34 -4.86
N PHE A 9 -5.80 2.57 -5.51
CA PHE A 9 -5.04 1.50 -4.86
C PHE A 9 -3.67 1.92 -4.31
N VAL A 10 -3.12 3.06 -4.74
CA VAL A 10 -1.82 3.55 -4.26
C VAL A 10 -1.98 4.84 -3.48
N LYS A 11 -2.60 5.86 -4.08
CA LYS A 11 -2.68 7.19 -3.47
C LYS A 11 -3.60 7.23 -2.25
N SER A 12 -4.79 6.62 -2.33
CA SER A 12 -5.72 6.61 -1.19
C SER A 12 -5.13 5.95 0.07
N PRO A 13 -4.52 4.74 0.01
CA PRO A 13 -3.83 4.16 1.16
C PRO A 13 -2.68 5.03 1.68
N TYR A 14 -1.89 5.64 0.79
CA TYR A 14 -0.83 6.55 1.18
C TYR A 14 -1.36 7.76 1.97
N LEU A 15 -2.45 8.39 1.51
CA LEU A 15 -3.04 9.55 2.18
C LEU A 15 -3.56 9.18 3.58
N LEU A 16 -4.19 8.01 3.73
CA LEU A 16 -4.63 7.50 5.02
C LEU A 16 -3.44 7.22 5.95
N ALA A 17 -2.42 6.52 5.45
CA ALA A 17 -1.19 6.23 6.18
C ALA A 17 -0.52 7.54 6.66
N ARG A 18 -0.33 8.51 5.76
CA ARG A 18 0.25 9.82 6.07
C ARG A 18 -0.48 10.51 7.23
N ARG A 19 -1.81 10.39 7.32
CA ARG A 19 -2.60 11.04 8.38
C ARG A 19 -2.45 10.38 9.75
N VAL A 20 -2.29 9.05 9.80
CA VAL A 20 -2.20 8.28 11.05
C VAL A 20 -0.76 8.10 11.55
N LEU A 21 0.22 8.13 10.64
CA LEU A 21 1.62 7.85 10.94
C LEU A 21 2.24 8.71 12.06
N PRO A 22 1.99 10.03 12.17
CA PRO A 22 2.54 10.84 13.26
C PRO A 22 2.17 10.28 14.65
N SER A 23 0.89 9.92 14.83
CA SER A 23 0.41 9.34 16.09
C SER A 23 0.99 7.94 16.34
N MET A 24 1.15 7.13 15.28
CA MET A 24 1.77 5.80 15.36
C MET A 24 3.25 5.88 15.76
N LYS A 25 3.98 6.85 15.20
CA LYS A 25 5.39 7.09 15.51
C LYS A 25 5.57 7.57 16.94
N ALA A 26 4.73 8.51 17.41
CA ALA A 26 4.74 8.99 18.79
C ALA A 26 4.55 7.87 19.82
N ARG A 27 3.63 6.93 19.55
CA ARG A 27 3.37 5.76 20.42
C ARG A 27 4.28 4.55 20.17
N ARG A 28 5.21 4.65 19.22
CA ARG A 28 6.09 3.56 18.76
C ARG A 28 5.37 2.22 18.46
N ARG A 29 4.13 2.29 17.96
CA ARG A 29 3.27 1.12 17.69
C ARG A 29 2.21 1.44 16.65
N GLY A 30 2.01 0.55 15.70
CA GLY A 30 0.94 0.65 14.70
C GLY A 30 0.92 -0.53 13.74
N ARG A 31 -0.25 -0.80 13.15
CA ARG A 31 -0.45 -1.82 12.13
C ARG A 31 -1.31 -1.20 11.03
N ILE A 32 -0.83 -1.24 9.79
CA ILE A 32 -1.62 -0.89 8.59
C ILE A 32 -1.79 -2.20 7.82
N ILE A 33 -2.96 -2.43 7.21
CA ILE A 33 -3.22 -3.65 6.45
C ILE A 33 -3.76 -3.24 5.09
N ASN A 34 -2.99 -3.54 4.04
CA ASN A 34 -3.40 -3.36 2.66
C ASN A 34 -3.97 -4.66 2.11
N ILE A 35 -5.13 -4.60 1.45
CA ILE A 35 -5.73 -5.77 0.81
C ILE A 35 -5.07 -6.00 -0.55
N GLY A 36 -4.25 -7.04 -0.65
CA GLY A 36 -3.56 -7.43 -1.88
C GLY A 36 -4.45 -8.19 -2.87
N THR A 37 -3.83 -8.83 -3.86
CA THR A 37 -4.53 -9.67 -4.83
C THR A 37 -3.61 -10.78 -5.35
N GLU A 38 -4.19 -11.95 -5.63
CA GLU A 38 -3.47 -13.06 -6.26
C GLU A 38 -3.18 -12.80 -7.75
N LEU A 39 -3.94 -11.91 -8.40
CA LEU A 39 -3.86 -11.64 -9.84
C LEU A 39 -2.46 -11.20 -10.30
N LEU A 40 -1.63 -10.69 -9.38
CA LEU A 40 -0.22 -10.36 -9.63
C LEU A 40 0.61 -11.57 -10.07
N ALA A 41 0.29 -12.77 -9.59
CA ALA A 41 1.03 -13.98 -9.88
C ALA A 41 0.51 -14.73 -11.13
N ARG A 42 -0.71 -14.44 -11.58
CA ARG A 42 -1.41 -15.26 -12.58
C ARG A 42 -1.59 -14.61 -13.94
N GLY A 43 -1.51 -13.28 -14.05
CA GLY A 43 -1.65 -12.57 -15.33
C GLY A 43 -3.01 -12.81 -16.00
N VAL A 44 -4.04 -12.09 -15.57
CA VAL A 44 -5.41 -12.28 -16.08
C VAL A 44 -5.73 -11.27 -17.19
N PRO A 45 -6.23 -11.69 -18.37
CA PRO A 45 -6.63 -10.78 -19.44
C PRO A 45 -7.59 -9.68 -18.97
N HIS A 46 -7.50 -8.50 -19.57
CA HIS A 46 -8.35 -7.33 -19.26
C HIS A 46 -8.22 -6.76 -17.84
N THR A 47 -7.21 -7.18 -17.06
CA THR A 47 -7.00 -6.67 -15.69
C THR A 47 -5.75 -5.81 -15.55
N SER A 48 -5.09 -5.42 -16.65
CA SER A 48 -3.78 -4.76 -16.61
C SER A 48 -3.75 -3.49 -15.75
N ALA A 49 -4.75 -2.62 -15.86
CA ALA A 49 -4.83 -1.39 -15.06
C ALA A 49 -4.93 -1.69 -13.54
N TYR A 50 -5.79 -2.65 -13.17
CA TYR A 50 -5.95 -3.10 -11.78
C TYR A 50 -4.68 -3.79 -11.27
N ALA A 51 -4.11 -4.72 -12.05
CA ALA A 51 -2.91 -5.46 -11.70
C ALA A 51 -1.71 -4.53 -11.53
N THR A 52 -1.51 -3.56 -12.43
CA THR A 52 -0.47 -2.52 -12.30
C THR A 52 -0.64 -1.72 -11.01
N ALA A 53 -1.86 -1.26 -10.71
CA ALA A 53 -2.10 -0.48 -9.50
C ALA A 53 -1.88 -1.29 -8.21
N LYS A 54 -2.29 -2.56 -8.20
CA LYS A 54 -2.03 -3.48 -7.08
C LYS A 54 -0.54 -3.80 -6.94
N ALA A 55 0.19 -3.95 -8.03
CA ALA A 55 1.65 -4.11 -8.00
C ALA A 55 2.31 -2.89 -7.36
N GLY A 56 1.86 -1.68 -7.73
CA GLY A 56 2.26 -0.43 -7.09
C GLY A 56 1.97 -0.40 -5.59
N GLN A 57 0.79 -0.85 -5.16
CA GLN A 57 0.42 -0.96 -3.75
C GLN A 57 1.37 -1.91 -2.99
N HIS A 58 1.73 -3.05 -3.59
CA HIS A 58 2.69 -4.00 -3.00
C HIS A 58 4.10 -3.43 -2.90
N GLY A 59 4.58 -2.75 -3.95
CA GLY A 59 5.89 -2.07 -3.93
C GLY A 59 5.96 -1.00 -2.85
N TRP A 60 4.92 -0.17 -2.74
CA TRP A 60 4.78 0.82 -1.68
C TRP A 60 4.76 0.19 -0.28
N THR A 61 3.95 -0.87 -0.09
CA THR A 61 3.87 -1.61 1.19
C THR A 61 5.23 -2.12 1.63
N ARG A 62 6.00 -2.71 0.70
CA ARG A 62 7.34 -3.25 1.00
C ARG A 62 8.33 -2.15 1.39
N SER A 63 8.35 -1.01 0.70
CA SER A 63 9.22 0.12 1.06
C SER A 63 8.88 0.66 2.45
N MET A 64 7.59 0.93 2.67
CA MET A 64 7.10 1.47 3.94
C MET A 64 7.37 0.52 5.11
N ALA A 65 7.30 -0.80 4.93
CA ALA A 65 7.62 -1.75 5.99
C ALA A 65 9.04 -1.57 6.53
N VAL A 66 10.03 -1.31 5.65
CA VAL A 66 11.42 -1.05 6.04
C VAL A 66 11.55 0.32 6.68
N GLU A 67 10.95 1.36 6.09
CA GLU A 67 10.99 2.74 6.60
C GLU A 67 10.34 2.88 7.99
N LEU A 68 9.33 2.06 8.28
CA LEU A 68 8.54 2.12 9.51
C LEU A 68 9.04 1.18 10.61
N ALA A 69 9.90 0.21 10.28
CA ALA A 69 10.46 -0.75 11.24
C ALA A 69 11.15 -0.07 12.45
N PRO A 70 11.98 0.99 12.30
CA PRO A 70 12.59 1.67 13.44
C PRO A 70 11.59 2.29 14.42
N HIS A 71 10.35 2.50 13.98
CA HIS A 71 9.26 3.07 14.76
C HIS A 71 8.33 2.02 15.39
N GLY A 72 8.58 0.72 15.24
CA GLY A 72 7.73 -0.35 15.80
C GLY A 72 6.37 -0.50 15.08
N ILE A 73 6.26 0.04 13.86
CA ILE A 73 5.05 0.01 13.04
C ILE A 73 5.24 -1.03 11.95
N THR A 74 4.21 -1.85 11.70
CA THR A 74 4.18 -2.74 10.53
C THR A 74 3.06 -2.33 9.59
N ILE A 75 3.21 -2.69 8.33
CA ILE A 75 2.29 -2.41 7.22
C ILE A 75 2.28 -3.61 6.27
#